data_AF-A0A5C6AYM1-F1
#
_entry.id   AF-A0A5C6AYM1-F1
#
_cell.length_a   1.000
_cell.length_b   1.000
_cell.length_c   1.000
_cell.angle_alpha   90.00
_cell.angle_beta   90.00
_cell.angle_gamma   90.00
#
_symmetry.space_group_name_H-M   'P 1'
#
loop_
_entity.id
_entity.type
_entity.pdbx_description
1 polymer ?
#
loop_
_entity_poly.entity_id
_entity_poly.type
_entity_poly.pdbx_seq_one_letter_code
_entity_poly.pdbx_strand_id
1 'polypeptide(L)'
;MNEDEQLKRDQLRDSWVESLLTSAVAPQDYADHVARAMKRINEPESTHGANVPRSPRKSMRWGAIALAASVLIALSFVLDSNGTSAKAMAAVQRSLHVAAEQMTRKYLLQVQYRSPTGYEPQIDNELYVQGHDCFTLRHPGLLPGSSFWLGKNETDEWVVPPIGPVRIGSGTVLSRWLALHQQLDTPYLHVTTLLTRMSQGYRLEELSDEVVTLPDGTKVACQHIRAELEVTDEPNAPDMIELWVSRETGIAIRIVVRWNLADGQAGRESVALTFQSDEPSLSDEWFTPEAHYQGSRVIMRIDSLGQPRFERP
;
A
#
# COMPACT_ATOMS: atom_id res chain seq x y z
N MET A 1 12.86 32.52 -5.32
CA MET A 1 12.57 31.16 -4.82
C MET A 1 13.13 31.12 -3.42
N ASN A 2 12.29 30.90 -2.40
CA ASN A 2 12.63 31.18 -1.00
C ASN A 2 13.40 29.98 -0.41
N GLU A 3 14.57 30.22 0.17
CA GLU A 3 15.44 29.16 0.73
C GLU A 3 14.71 28.35 1.83
N ASP A 4 13.81 28.98 2.58
CA ASP A 4 12.95 28.34 3.58
C ASP A 4 11.95 27.33 3.00
N GLU A 5 11.47 27.53 1.76
CA GLU A 5 10.61 26.55 1.11
C GLU A 5 11.38 25.32 0.66
N GLN A 6 12.65 25.51 0.26
CA GLN A 6 13.51 24.45 -0.20
C GLN A 6 13.98 23.58 0.98
N LEU A 7 14.31 24.21 2.10
CA LEU A 7 14.69 23.54 3.35
C LEU A 7 13.53 22.76 3.97
N LYS A 8 12.29 23.29 3.91
CA LYS A 8 11.08 22.53 4.27
C LYS A 8 10.83 21.36 3.32
N ARG A 9 11.04 21.53 2.01
CA ARG A 9 10.85 20.45 1.02
C ARG A 9 11.85 19.31 1.21
N ASP A 10 13.08 19.62 1.59
CA ASP A 10 14.12 18.63 1.85
C ASP A 10 13.87 17.90 3.18
N GLN A 11 13.47 18.61 4.25
CA GLN A 11 13.06 17.98 5.52
C GLN A 11 11.82 17.07 5.37
N LEU A 12 10.89 17.41 4.47
CA LEU A 12 9.69 16.60 4.18
C LEU A 12 10.00 15.36 3.34
N ARG A 13 11.07 15.37 2.54
CA ARG A 13 11.53 14.19 1.78
C ARG A 13 12.23 13.18 2.68
N ASP A 14 13.01 13.66 3.65
CA ASP A 14 13.74 12.78 4.57
C ASP A 14 12.80 12.04 5.55
N SER A 15 11.73 12.68 6.03
CA SER A 15 10.73 12.01 6.89
C SER A 15 9.87 10.97 6.16
N TRP A 16 9.65 11.15 4.86
CA TRP A 16 8.89 10.22 4.03
C TRP A 16 9.68 8.94 3.71
N VAL A 17 11.00 9.04 3.51
CA VAL A 17 11.90 7.88 3.35
C VAL A 17 12.01 7.07 4.65
N GLU A 18 11.99 7.72 5.82
CA GLU A 18 11.92 6.99 7.10
C GLU A 18 10.61 6.22 7.27
N SER A 19 9.48 6.75 6.77
CA SER A 19 8.18 6.05 6.80
C SER A 19 8.14 4.82 5.87
N LEU A 20 8.85 4.89 4.74
CA LEU A 20 9.09 3.76 3.82
C LEU A 20 9.88 2.62 4.48
N LEU A 21 10.93 2.95 5.25
CA LEU A 21 11.75 1.95 5.94
C LEU A 21 11.05 1.39 7.17
N THR A 22 10.28 2.20 7.89
CA THR A 22 9.58 1.75 9.10
C THR A 22 8.43 0.78 8.77
N SER A 23 7.77 0.96 7.62
CA SER A 23 6.72 0.04 7.13
C SER A 23 7.27 -1.33 6.66
N ALA A 24 8.53 -1.42 6.25
CA ALA A 24 9.13 -2.65 5.72
C ALA A 24 9.91 -3.45 6.77
N VAL A 25 10.24 -2.86 7.93
CA VAL A 25 11.15 -3.44 8.93
C VAL A 25 10.45 -4.14 10.09
N ALA A 26 9.11 -4.12 10.19
CA ALA A 26 8.38 -4.87 11.23
C ALA A 26 7.47 -6.03 10.72
N PRO A 27 7.98 -7.05 9.99
CA PRO A 27 7.19 -8.25 9.66
C PRO A 27 6.81 -9.11 10.88
N GLN A 28 7.63 -9.09 11.94
CA GLN A 28 7.51 -10.06 13.05
C GLN A 28 6.28 -9.84 13.94
N ASP A 29 5.78 -8.62 14.10
CA ASP A 29 4.60 -8.35 14.92
C ASP A 29 3.28 -8.71 14.21
N TYR A 30 3.28 -8.78 12.87
CA TYR A 30 2.06 -8.98 12.08
C TYR A 30 1.58 -10.44 12.09
N ALA A 31 2.50 -11.40 11.91
CA ALA A 31 2.18 -12.82 12.00
C ALA A 31 1.61 -13.18 13.38
N ASP A 32 2.19 -12.62 14.44
CA ASP A 32 1.74 -12.84 15.82
C ASP A 32 0.40 -12.14 16.13
N HIS A 33 0.10 -10.99 15.51
CA HIS A 33 -1.20 -10.35 15.66
C HIS A 33 -2.32 -11.10 14.92
N VAL A 34 -2.07 -11.53 13.68
CA VAL A 34 -3.03 -12.32 12.90
C VAL A 34 -3.25 -13.69 13.54
N ALA A 35 -2.18 -14.35 14.02
CA ALA A 35 -2.30 -15.60 14.77
C ALA A 35 -3.10 -15.43 16.07
N ARG A 36 -2.91 -14.31 16.81
CA ARG A 36 -3.71 -13.99 18.01
C ARG A 36 -5.17 -13.69 17.68
N ALA A 37 -5.45 -12.99 16.59
CA ALA A 37 -6.81 -12.68 16.14
C ALA A 37 -7.55 -13.96 15.70
N MET A 38 -6.92 -14.79 14.87
CA MET A 38 -7.49 -16.06 14.41
C MET A 38 -7.67 -17.07 15.55
N LYS A 39 -6.77 -17.07 16.54
CA LYS A 39 -6.92 -17.89 17.76
C LYS A 39 -8.14 -17.47 18.59
N ARG A 40 -8.42 -16.17 18.72
CA ARG A 40 -9.62 -15.68 19.43
C ARG A 40 -10.94 -16.02 18.74
N ILE A 41 -10.94 -16.17 17.42
CA ILE A 41 -12.14 -16.54 16.65
C ILE A 41 -12.45 -18.03 16.77
N ASN A 42 -11.42 -18.88 16.93
CA ASN A 42 -11.55 -20.33 16.97
C ASN A 42 -11.63 -20.94 18.38
N GLU A 43 -11.42 -20.16 19.44
CA GLU A 43 -11.64 -20.62 20.82
C GLU A 43 -13.13 -20.44 21.20
N PRO A 44 -13.90 -21.52 21.41
CA PRO A 44 -15.23 -21.40 21.99
C PRO A 44 -15.08 -20.85 23.41
N GLU A 45 -15.78 -19.75 23.72
CA GLU A 45 -15.78 -19.09 25.02
C GLU A 45 -15.94 -20.12 26.15
N SER A 46 -14.84 -20.44 26.83
CA SER A 46 -14.89 -21.24 28.04
C SER A 46 -15.58 -20.41 29.10
N THR A 47 -16.82 -20.77 29.41
CA THR A 47 -17.66 -20.14 30.43
C THR A 47 -17.01 -20.33 31.80
N HIS A 48 -16.10 -19.41 32.18
CA HIS A 48 -15.52 -19.38 33.51
C HIS A 48 -16.57 -18.82 34.49
N GLY A 49 -17.15 -19.71 35.28
CA GLY A 49 -18.05 -19.38 36.37
C GLY A 49 -17.36 -18.48 37.41
N ALA A 50 -17.70 -17.20 37.39
CA ALA A 50 -17.24 -16.24 38.40
C ALA A 50 -17.94 -16.52 39.74
N ASN A 51 -17.20 -17.08 40.70
CA ASN A 51 -17.59 -17.08 42.11
C ASN A 51 -17.44 -15.66 42.67
N VAL A 52 -18.57 -14.95 42.81
CA VAL A 52 -18.63 -13.61 43.42
C VAL A 52 -18.80 -13.74 44.94
N PRO A 53 -17.88 -13.22 45.77
CA PRO A 53 -18.11 -13.12 47.21
C PRO A 53 -19.15 -12.02 47.49
N ARG A 54 -20.25 -12.41 48.14
CA ARG A 54 -21.30 -11.51 48.64
C ARG A 54 -20.77 -10.68 49.81
N SER A 55 -20.60 -9.37 49.58
CA SER A 55 -20.45 -8.36 50.64
C SER A 55 -21.78 -7.62 50.86
N PRO A 56 -22.18 -7.32 52.11
CA PRO A 56 -23.46 -6.71 52.39
C PRO A 56 -23.42 -5.17 52.33
N ARG A 57 -24.39 -4.63 51.58
CA ARG A 57 -25.15 -3.39 51.81
C ARG A 57 -24.40 -2.13 52.29
N LYS A 58 -24.11 -1.23 51.34
CA LYS A 58 -24.54 0.18 51.42
C LYS A 58 -25.09 0.64 50.07
N SER A 59 -26.40 0.81 50.05
CA SER A 59 -27.22 1.13 48.91
C SER A 59 -27.20 2.62 48.57
N MET A 60 -27.47 2.89 47.28
CA MET A 60 -28.34 3.98 46.86
C MET A 60 -27.69 5.35 46.57
N ARG A 61 -26.57 5.38 45.83
CA ARG A 61 -26.19 6.55 44.99
C ARG A 61 -25.51 6.25 43.65
N TRP A 62 -25.17 4.99 43.36
CA TRP A 62 -24.43 4.61 42.13
C TRP A 62 -25.29 4.11 40.98
N GLY A 63 -26.62 3.98 41.17
CA GLY A 63 -27.53 3.51 40.12
C GLY A 63 -27.61 4.43 38.90
N ALA A 64 -27.41 5.75 39.10
CA ALA A 64 -27.42 6.72 38.01
C ALA A 64 -26.18 6.62 37.12
N ILE A 65 -25.01 6.27 37.68
CA ILE A 65 -23.75 6.13 36.91
C ILE A 65 -23.78 4.84 36.08
N ALA A 66 -24.31 3.74 36.63
CA ALA A 66 -24.43 2.48 35.90
C ALA A 66 -25.41 2.57 34.72
N LEU A 67 -26.53 3.30 34.87
CA LEU A 67 -27.47 3.58 33.78
C LEU A 67 -26.87 4.49 32.71
N ALA A 68 -26.13 5.54 33.09
CA ALA A 68 -25.46 6.41 32.12
C ALA A 68 -24.36 5.65 31.33
N ALA A 69 -23.58 4.80 32.00
CA ALA A 69 -22.55 3.99 31.36
C ALA A 69 -23.14 2.93 30.41
N SER A 70 -24.24 2.28 30.80
CA SER A 70 -24.91 1.30 29.93
C SER A 70 -25.63 1.94 28.75
N VAL A 71 -26.17 3.16 28.90
CA VAL A 71 -26.69 3.95 27.77
C VAL A 71 -25.57 4.39 26.84
N LEU A 72 -24.39 4.78 27.34
CA LEU A 72 -23.23 5.12 26.51
C LEU A 72 -22.66 3.90 25.77
N ILE A 73 -22.60 2.73 26.42
CA ILE A 73 -22.18 1.47 25.79
C ILE A 73 -23.23 1.04 24.74
N ALA A 74 -24.52 1.13 25.07
CA ALA A 74 -25.57 0.84 24.10
C ALA A 74 -25.53 1.84 22.91
N LEU A 75 -25.25 3.13 23.16
CA LEU A 75 -25.06 4.11 22.09
C LEU A 75 -23.80 3.83 21.27
N SER A 76 -22.70 3.35 21.86
CA SER A 76 -21.50 3.00 21.09
C SER A 76 -21.73 1.80 20.18
N PHE A 77 -22.48 0.79 20.65
CA PHE A 77 -22.90 -0.33 19.80
C PHE A 77 -23.93 0.07 18.73
N VAL A 78 -24.78 1.07 19.00
CA VAL A 78 -25.72 1.62 18.00
C VAL A 78 -25.00 2.50 16.98
N LEU A 79 -23.92 3.19 17.36
CA LEU A 79 -23.08 3.94 16.42
C LEU A 79 -22.22 3.01 15.54
N ASP A 80 -21.89 1.81 16.03
CA ASP A 80 -21.19 0.76 15.29
C ASP A 80 -22.14 -0.20 14.53
N SER A 81 -23.46 0.04 14.61
CA SER A 81 -24.50 -0.93 14.23
C SER A 81 -24.69 -1.19 12.74
N ASN A 82 -23.90 -0.58 11.85
CA ASN A 82 -23.95 -0.94 10.44
C ASN A 82 -23.09 -2.14 10.09
N GLY A 83 -22.12 -2.57 10.92
CA GLY A 83 -21.29 -3.77 10.67
C GLY A 83 -20.49 -3.76 9.35
N THR A 84 -20.63 -2.71 8.54
CA THR A 84 -19.98 -2.50 7.25
C THR A 84 -18.49 -2.30 7.43
N SER A 85 -18.08 -1.58 8.49
CA SER A 85 -16.66 -1.39 8.82
C SER A 85 -15.96 -2.72 9.15
N ALA A 86 -16.58 -3.60 9.95
CA ALA A 86 -16.02 -4.91 10.28
C ALA A 86 -15.90 -5.83 9.05
N LYS A 87 -16.90 -5.82 8.16
CA LYS A 87 -16.85 -6.57 6.88
C LYS A 87 -15.79 -6.02 5.93
N ALA A 88 -15.72 -4.70 5.78
CA ALA A 88 -14.70 -4.03 4.98
C ALA A 88 -13.30 -4.35 5.51
N MET A 89 -13.08 -4.27 6.82
CA MET A 89 -11.82 -4.64 7.45
C MET A 89 -11.45 -6.10 7.20
N ALA A 90 -12.41 -7.03 7.36
CA ALA A 90 -12.17 -8.44 7.06
C ALA A 90 -11.81 -8.67 5.59
N ALA A 91 -12.39 -7.90 4.67
CA ALA A 91 -12.07 -7.99 3.24
C ALA A 91 -10.68 -7.43 2.91
N VAL A 92 -10.30 -6.29 3.52
CA VAL A 92 -8.92 -5.75 3.43
C VAL A 92 -7.91 -6.76 3.98
N GLN A 93 -8.18 -7.36 5.14
CA GLN A 93 -7.28 -8.35 5.76
C GLN A 93 -7.12 -9.62 4.92
N ARG A 94 -8.22 -10.14 4.35
CA ARG A 94 -8.16 -11.27 3.40
C ARG A 94 -7.30 -10.90 2.20
N SER A 95 -7.51 -9.70 1.63
CA SER A 95 -6.72 -9.25 0.50
C SER A 95 -5.24 -9.06 0.84
N LEU A 96 -4.93 -8.58 2.03
CA LEU A 96 -3.56 -8.43 2.51
C LEU A 96 -2.88 -9.80 2.67
N HIS A 97 -3.60 -10.79 3.20
CA HIS A 97 -3.10 -12.16 3.32
C HIS A 97 -2.75 -12.76 1.95
N VAL A 98 -3.65 -12.64 0.97
CA VAL A 98 -3.43 -13.14 -0.40
C VAL A 98 -2.30 -12.37 -1.09
N ALA A 99 -2.23 -11.05 -0.92
CA ALA A 99 -1.16 -10.23 -1.49
C ALA A 99 0.23 -10.56 -0.90
N ALA A 100 0.30 -11.08 0.33
CA ALA A 100 1.54 -11.49 0.97
C ALA A 100 2.05 -12.88 0.52
N GLU A 101 1.25 -13.64 -0.24
CA GLU A 101 1.69 -14.92 -0.81
C GLU A 101 2.85 -14.71 -1.80
N GLN A 102 3.76 -15.68 -1.86
CA GLN A 102 4.91 -15.70 -2.78
C GLN A 102 4.50 -16.11 -4.21
N MET A 103 3.41 -15.54 -4.72
CA MET A 103 2.93 -15.69 -6.08
C MET A 103 3.20 -14.39 -6.85
N THR A 104 3.83 -14.47 -8.01
CA THR A 104 4.04 -13.30 -8.86
C THR A 104 2.73 -12.89 -9.53
N ARG A 105 2.36 -11.63 -9.37
CA ARG A 105 1.13 -11.04 -9.93
C ARG A 105 1.47 -9.83 -10.78
N LYS A 106 0.84 -9.76 -11.95
CA LYS A 106 0.97 -8.64 -12.87
C LYS A 106 -0.19 -7.67 -12.69
N TYR A 107 0.14 -6.39 -12.61
CA TYR A 107 -0.79 -5.27 -12.53
C TYR A 107 -0.50 -4.26 -13.64
N LEU A 108 -1.56 -3.68 -14.18
CA LEU A 108 -1.49 -2.41 -14.91
C LEU A 108 -1.52 -1.28 -13.88
N LEU A 109 -0.46 -0.47 -13.85
CA LEU A 109 -0.37 0.72 -13.02
C LEU A 109 -0.60 1.95 -13.89
N GLN A 110 -1.69 2.68 -13.63
CA GLN A 110 -2.02 3.92 -14.31
C GLN A 110 -1.84 5.09 -13.35
N VAL A 111 -1.06 6.09 -13.74
CA VAL A 111 -0.84 7.30 -12.96
C VAL A 111 -1.41 8.48 -13.70
N GLN A 112 -2.36 9.17 -13.06
CA GLN A 112 -3.01 10.36 -13.58
C GLN A 112 -2.44 11.60 -12.91
N TYR A 113 -2.01 12.57 -13.71
CA TYR A 113 -1.58 13.87 -13.21
C TYR A 113 -2.56 14.97 -13.60
N ARG A 114 -2.61 16.00 -12.76
CA ARG A 114 -3.25 17.27 -13.04
C ARG A 114 -2.18 18.31 -13.33
N SER A 115 -2.27 18.97 -14.48
CA SER A 115 -1.48 20.16 -14.81
C SER A 115 -2.24 21.44 -14.45
N PRO A 116 -1.56 22.54 -14.07
CA PRO A 116 -2.19 23.86 -13.94
C PRO A 116 -2.86 24.34 -15.23
N THR A 117 -2.41 23.82 -16.38
CA THR A 117 -2.94 24.16 -17.70
C THR A 117 -4.18 23.35 -18.08
N GLY A 118 -4.68 22.46 -17.22
CA GLY A 118 -5.82 21.57 -17.48
C GLY A 118 -5.47 20.36 -18.36
N TYR A 119 -4.21 20.16 -18.71
CA TYR A 119 -3.75 18.93 -19.35
C TYR A 119 -3.62 17.82 -18.30
N GLU A 120 -4.19 16.66 -18.60
CA GLU A 120 -4.29 15.52 -17.68
C GLU A 120 -3.55 14.32 -18.27
N PRO A 121 -2.20 14.27 -18.23
CA PRO A 121 -1.47 13.13 -18.75
C PRO A 121 -1.71 11.90 -17.89
N GLN A 122 -2.07 10.80 -18.55
CA GLN A 122 -2.08 9.46 -17.97
C GLN A 122 -0.81 8.73 -18.42
N ILE A 123 -0.16 8.05 -17.48
CA ILE A 123 0.98 7.17 -17.76
C ILE A 123 0.62 5.75 -17.35
N ASP A 124 0.68 4.84 -18.31
CA ASP A 124 0.45 3.41 -18.09
C ASP A 124 1.80 2.69 -17.91
N ASN A 125 1.86 1.82 -16.90
CA ASN A 125 3.05 1.08 -16.50
C ASN A 125 2.71 -0.39 -16.26
N GLU A 126 3.69 -1.27 -16.41
CA GLU A 126 3.55 -2.68 -16.00
C GLU A 126 4.23 -2.87 -14.64
N LEU A 127 3.49 -3.41 -13.68
CA LEU A 127 4.01 -3.73 -12.36
C LEU A 127 3.89 -5.23 -12.11
N TYR A 128 4.98 -5.85 -11.68
CA TYR A 128 5.06 -7.23 -11.22
C TYR A 128 5.37 -7.20 -9.73
N VAL A 129 4.60 -7.92 -8.93
CA VAL A 129 4.78 -7.99 -7.46
C VAL A 129 4.80 -9.44 -7.04
N GLN A 130 5.70 -9.80 -6.14
CA GLN A 130 5.79 -11.11 -5.49
C GLN A 130 5.95 -10.89 -3.98
N GLY A 131 4.95 -11.29 -3.22
CA GLY A 131 4.91 -11.09 -1.77
C GLY A 131 5.02 -9.61 -1.36
N HIS A 132 5.87 -9.33 -0.37
CA HIS A 132 6.03 -7.99 0.23
C HIS A 132 7.33 -7.27 -0.16
N ASP A 133 8.33 -8.02 -0.63
CA ASP A 133 9.68 -7.49 -0.82
C ASP A 133 10.13 -7.44 -2.27
N CYS A 134 9.46 -8.17 -3.16
CA CYS A 134 9.86 -8.27 -4.55
C CYS A 134 8.87 -7.51 -5.45
N PHE A 135 9.38 -6.53 -6.19
CA PHE A 135 8.62 -5.89 -7.25
C PHE A 135 9.50 -5.43 -8.40
N THR A 136 8.93 -5.42 -9.59
CA THR A 136 9.53 -4.87 -10.80
C THR A 136 8.51 -3.98 -11.50
N LEU A 137 8.90 -2.75 -11.82
CA LEU A 137 8.11 -1.80 -12.58
C LEU A 137 8.77 -1.50 -13.92
N ARG A 138 8.00 -1.62 -15.00
CA ARG A 138 8.35 -1.11 -16.33
C ARG A 138 7.66 0.22 -16.57
N HIS A 139 8.45 1.27 -16.79
CA HIS A 139 7.95 2.60 -17.10
C HIS A 139 8.29 3.00 -18.54
N PRO A 140 7.35 3.59 -19.30
CA PRO A 140 7.63 4.09 -20.63
C PRO A 140 8.64 5.25 -20.58
N GLY A 141 9.68 5.20 -21.41
CA GLY A 141 10.66 6.28 -21.49
C GLY A 141 10.15 7.49 -22.28
N LEU A 142 10.89 8.59 -22.24
CA LEU A 142 10.54 9.82 -22.96
C LEU A 142 10.64 9.67 -24.49
N LEU A 143 11.46 8.73 -24.97
CA LEU A 143 11.63 8.47 -26.39
C LEU A 143 10.70 7.34 -26.84
N PRO A 144 10.10 7.43 -28.05
CA PRO A 144 9.28 6.36 -28.61
C PRO A 144 10.00 5.01 -28.59
N GLY A 145 9.35 3.99 -28.02
CA GLY A 145 9.90 2.64 -27.92
C GLY A 145 10.97 2.45 -26.84
N SER A 146 11.32 3.48 -26.08
CA SER A 146 12.19 3.34 -24.91
C SER A 146 11.38 3.00 -23.65
N SER A 147 11.98 2.26 -22.74
CA SER A 147 11.47 2.05 -21.39
C SER A 147 12.63 1.96 -20.41
N PHE A 148 12.35 2.19 -19.14
CA PHE A 148 13.27 1.82 -18.06
C PHE A 148 12.57 0.89 -17.09
N TRP A 149 13.40 0.16 -16.37
CA TRP A 149 12.96 -0.75 -15.33
C TRP A 149 13.49 -0.26 -13.99
N LEU A 150 12.69 -0.43 -12.96
CA LEU A 150 13.13 -0.30 -11.58
C LEU A 150 12.53 -1.44 -10.80
N GLY A 151 13.19 -1.84 -9.73
CA GLY A 151 12.70 -2.94 -8.93
C GLY A 151 13.44 -3.06 -7.62
N LYS A 152 12.90 -3.96 -6.81
CA LYS A 152 13.44 -4.39 -5.53
C LYS A 152 13.30 -5.90 -5.46
N ASN A 153 14.30 -6.56 -4.93
CA ASN A 153 14.20 -7.92 -4.44
C ASN A 153 14.53 -7.95 -2.93
N GLU A 154 14.69 -9.13 -2.35
CA GLU A 154 14.97 -9.28 -0.91
C GLU A 154 16.25 -8.55 -0.45
N THR A 155 17.23 -8.34 -1.34
CA THR A 155 18.56 -7.82 -0.98
C THR A 155 18.84 -6.42 -1.52
N ASP A 156 18.39 -6.13 -2.73
CA ASP A 156 18.81 -5.00 -3.53
C ASP A 156 17.63 -4.24 -4.12
N GLU A 157 17.81 -2.93 -4.19
CA GLU A 157 17.06 -2.00 -5.00
C GLU A 157 17.86 -1.66 -6.25
N TRP A 158 17.19 -1.59 -7.39
CA TRP A 158 17.88 -1.38 -8.66
C TRP A 158 17.09 -0.57 -9.67
N VAL A 159 17.82 0.04 -10.60
CA VAL A 159 17.28 0.78 -11.75
C VAL A 159 18.07 0.44 -13.00
N VAL A 160 17.36 0.03 -14.05
CA VAL A 160 17.88 -0.18 -15.40
C VAL A 160 17.38 0.98 -16.29
N PRO A 161 18.16 2.06 -16.44
CA PRO A 161 17.78 3.18 -17.31
C PRO A 161 17.82 2.77 -18.79
N PRO A 162 17.18 3.52 -19.70
CA PRO A 162 17.20 3.16 -21.12
C PRO A 162 18.64 3.28 -21.68
N ILE A 163 19.39 4.26 -21.19
CA ILE A 163 20.78 4.54 -21.55
C ILE A 163 21.59 4.75 -20.27
N GLY A 164 22.81 4.19 -20.23
CA GLY A 164 23.75 4.37 -19.13
C GLY A 164 23.92 3.15 -18.22
N PRO A 165 24.60 3.31 -17.07
CA PRO A 165 24.88 2.19 -16.17
C PRO A 165 23.61 1.72 -15.45
N VAL A 166 23.55 0.41 -15.18
CA VAL A 166 22.57 -0.18 -14.26
C VAL A 166 22.94 0.25 -12.84
N ARG A 167 21.99 0.74 -12.07
CA ARG A 167 22.21 1.20 -10.70
C ARG A 167 21.68 0.15 -9.73
N ILE A 168 22.48 -0.26 -8.76
CA ILE A 168 22.11 -1.27 -7.75
C ILE A 168 22.57 -0.78 -6.37
N GLY A 169 21.80 -1.00 -5.33
CA GLY A 169 22.20 -0.73 -3.94
C GLY A 169 21.07 -1.01 -2.98
N SER A 170 21.25 -0.65 -1.70
CA SER A 170 20.27 -0.94 -0.65
C SER A 170 19.58 0.33 -0.13
N GLY A 171 18.25 0.31 0.01
CA GLY A 171 17.43 1.22 0.81
C GLY A 171 17.36 2.70 0.39
N THR A 172 18.23 3.16 -0.53
CA THR A 172 18.27 4.57 -0.96
C THR A 172 18.42 4.77 -2.47
N VAL A 173 18.62 3.70 -3.23
CA VAL A 173 18.85 3.81 -4.67
C VAL A 173 17.58 4.23 -5.38
N LEU A 174 16.47 3.57 -5.07
CA LEU A 174 15.18 3.92 -5.65
C LEU A 174 14.74 5.30 -5.20
N SER A 175 14.77 5.61 -3.90
CA SER A 175 14.31 6.90 -3.39
C SER A 175 15.08 8.08 -3.99
N ARG A 176 16.42 7.98 -4.11
CA ARG A 176 17.22 9.02 -4.76
C ARG A 176 16.95 9.13 -6.25
N TRP A 177 16.73 8.00 -6.93
CA TRP A 177 16.43 8.01 -8.35
C TRP A 177 15.03 8.58 -8.62
N LEU A 178 14.03 8.18 -7.85
CA LEU A 178 12.65 8.65 -7.91
C LEU A 178 12.53 10.13 -7.57
N ALA A 179 13.32 10.62 -6.62
CA ALA A 179 13.36 12.05 -6.32
C ALA A 179 13.79 12.93 -7.51
N LEU A 180 14.65 12.40 -8.40
CA LEU A 180 15.01 13.07 -9.65
C LEU A 180 13.91 12.93 -10.71
N HIS A 181 12.96 12.01 -10.53
CA HIS A 181 11.86 11.68 -11.43
C HIS A 181 10.53 11.83 -10.68
N GLN A 182 10.20 13.05 -10.25
CA GLN A 182 9.05 13.40 -9.41
C GLN A 182 7.70 12.78 -9.83
N GLN A 183 7.57 12.40 -11.11
CA GLN A 183 6.42 11.66 -11.61
C GLN A 183 6.22 10.34 -10.86
N LEU A 184 7.28 9.60 -10.54
CA LEU A 184 7.21 8.26 -9.96
C LEU A 184 7.38 8.19 -8.44
N ASP A 185 7.59 9.32 -7.78
CA ASP A 185 7.89 9.37 -6.35
C ASP A 185 6.63 9.06 -5.52
N THR A 186 6.38 7.78 -5.25
CA THR A 186 5.20 7.34 -4.52
C THR A 186 5.37 6.02 -3.76
N PRO A 187 4.99 5.94 -2.48
CA PRO A 187 5.04 4.69 -1.72
C PRO A 187 3.84 3.78 -2.07
N TYR A 188 2.92 4.26 -2.91
CA TYR A 188 1.67 3.61 -3.27
C TYR A 188 1.80 2.73 -4.52
N LEU A 189 3.02 2.31 -4.86
CA LEU A 189 3.26 1.32 -5.91
C LEU A 189 3.04 -0.12 -5.41
N HIS A 190 3.09 -0.34 -4.11
CA HIS A 190 3.03 -1.68 -3.54
C HIS A 190 1.64 -2.01 -2.98
N VAL A 191 1.05 -3.10 -3.46
CA VAL A 191 -0.32 -3.55 -3.08
C VAL A 191 -0.42 -3.80 -1.58
N THR A 192 0.55 -4.50 -0.98
CA THR A 192 0.52 -4.77 0.47
C THR A 192 0.64 -3.49 1.30
N THR A 193 1.44 -2.51 0.88
CA THR A 193 1.56 -1.22 1.57
C THR A 193 0.24 -0.46 1.59
N LEU A 194 -0.47 -0.45 0.44
CA LEU A 194 -1.79 0.16 0.34
C LEU A 194 -2.81 -0.51 1.28
N LEU A 195 -2.87 -1.84 1.27
CA LEU A 195 -3.77 -2.62 2.11
C LEU A 195 -3.45 -2.47 3.60
N THR A 196 -2.17 -2.45 3.98
CA THR A 196 -1.74 -2.20 5.36
C THR A 196 -2.16 -0.81 5.81
N ARG A 197 -1.95 0.22 4.99
CA ARG A 197 -2.37 1.59 5.30
C ARG A 197 -3.89 1.69 5.46
N MET A 198 -4.66 1.10 4.54
CA MET A 198 -6.12 1.01 4.67
C MET A 198 -6.55 0.39 6.01
N SER A 199 -5.83 -0.62 6.51
CA SER A 199 -6.16 -1.29 7.77
C SER A 199 -5.80 -0.50 9.04
N GLN A 200 -4.96 0.53 8.94
CA GLN A 200 -4.36 1.20 10.11
C GLN A 200 -4.65 2.71 10.20
N GLY A 201 -4.84 3.39 9.08
CA GLY A 201 -4.94 4.86 9.04
C GLY A 201 -6.16 5.41 8.32
N TYR A 202 -7.09 4.55 7.92
CA TYR A 202 -8.27 4.93 7.15
C TYR A 202 -9.53 4.38 7.78
N ARG A 203 -10.60 5.18 7.70
CA ARG A 203 -11.95 4.74 7.98
C ARG A 203 -12.44 3.92 6.80
N LEU A 204 -12.87 2.69 7.05
CA LEU A 204 -13.35 1.78 6.02
C LEU A 204 -14.88 1.79 5.93
N GLU A 205 -15.38 1.88 4.70
CA GLU A 205 -16.78 1.76 4.34
C GLU A 205 -16.94 0.66 3.28
N GLU A 206 -17.84 -0.29 3.51
CA GLU A 206 -18.26 -1.26 2.49
C GLU A 206 -19.33 -0.59 1.61
N LEU A 207 -19.07 -0.56 0.30
CA LEU A 207 -19.99 -0.07 -0.71
C LEU A 207 -20.75 -1.23 -1.38
N SER A 208 -21.60 -0.92 -2.35
CA SER A 208 -22.33 -1.95 -3.09
C SER A 208 -21.35 -2.81 -3.89
N ASP A 209 -21.63 -4.12 -3.95
CA ASP A 209 -20.83 -5.03 -4.77
C ASP A 209 -20.83 -4.63 -6.24
N GLU A 210 -19.69 -4.83 -6.88
CA GLU A 210 -19.50 -4.52 -8.29
C GLU A 210 -18.90 -5.71 -9.05
N VAL A 211 -19.19 -5.80 -10.34
CA VAL A 211 -18.53 -6.75 -11.24
C VAL A 211 -17.47 -6.00 -12.03
N VAL A 212 -16.21 -6.36 -11.81
CA VAL A 212 -15.08 -5.80 -12.56
C VAL A 212 -14.76 -6.72 -13.73
N THR A 213 -14.56 -6.15 -14.92
CA THR A 213 -14.14 -6.90 -16.11
C THR A 213 -12.64 -6.75 -16.28
N LEU A 214 -11.91 -7.86 -16.24
CA LEU A 214 -10.48 -7.92 -16.49
C LEU A 214 -10.18 -7.75 -18.00
N PRO A 215 -8.93 -7.45 -18.39
CA PRO A 215 -8.57 -7.22 -19.79
C PRO A 215 -8.76 -8.43 -20.72
N ASP A 216 -8.72 -9.65 -20.17
CA ASP A 216 -9.02 -10.89 -20.88
C ASP A 216 -10.54 -11.11 -21.10
N GLY A 217 -11.38 -10.21 -20.59
CA GLY A 217 -12.84 -10.28 -20.63
C GLY A 217 -13.47 -11.04 -19.46
N THR A 218 -12.68 -11.59 -18.54
CA THR A 218 -13.17 -12.30 -17.36
C THR A 218 -13.91 -11.35 -16.43
N LYS A 219 -15.09 -11.75 -15.95
CA LYS A 219 -15.91 -10.99 -15.01
C LYS A 219 -15.70 -11.49 -13.59
N VAL A 220 -15.28 -10.61 -12.69
CA VAL A 220 -15.00 -10.93 -11.29
C VAL A 220 -15.99 -10.20 -10.40
N ALA A 221 -16.71 -10.93 -9.54
CA ALA A 221 -17.57 -10.35 -8.53
C ALA A 221 -16.72 -9.84 -7.36
N CYS A 222 -16.80 -8.54 -7.10
CA CYS A 222 -15.95 -7.85 -6.14
C CYS A 222 -16.76 -7.25 -4.99
N GLN A 223 -16.20 -7.33 -3.78
CA GLN A 223 -16.53 -6.43 -2.67
C GLN A 223 -15.85 -5.09 -2.93
N HIS A 224 -16.62 -4.01 -2.92
CA HIS A 224 -16.11 -2.65 -3.08
C HIS A 224 -15.96 -1.99 -1.72
N ILE A 225 -14.75 -1.53 -1.40
CA ILE A 225 -14.40 -0.92 -0.13
C ILE A 225 -13.84 0.45 -0.42
N ARG A 226 -14.35 1.46 0.28
CA ARG A 226 -13.79 2.80 0.33
C ARG A 226 -13.06 2.99 1.65
N ALA A 227 -11.85 3.49 1.58
CA ALA A 227 -11.04 3.91 2.70
C ALA A 227 -10.86 5.43 2.61
N GLU A 228 -11.36 6.17 3.61
CA GLU A 228 -11.16 7.61 3.72
C GLU A 228 -10.15 7.89 4.83
N LEU A 229 -9.21 8.77 4.55
CA LEU A 229 -8.13 9.07 5.48
C LEU A 229 -8.68 9.62 6.80
N GLU A 230 -8.37 8.95 7.91
CA GLU A 230 -8.60 9.54 9.24
C GLU A 230 -7.46 10.53 9.51
N VAL A 231 -7.78 11.65 10.17
CA VAL A 231 -6.86 12.78 10.41
C VAL A 231 -5.44 12.27 10.70
N THR A 232 -4.52 12.52 9.76
CA THR A 232 -3.11 12.17 9.85
C THR A 232 -2.26 13.40 9.63
N ASP A 233 -1.11 13.45 10.28
CA ASP A 233 -0.08 14.46 10.06
C ASP A 233 0.84 14.09 8.88
N GLU A 234 0.59 12.96 8.19
CA GLU A 234 1.43 12.51 7.08
C GLU A 234 1.27 13.43 5.86
N PRO A 235 2.32 14.18 5.47
CA PRO A 235 2.27 15.04 4.30
C PRO A 235 2.15 14.16 3.04
N ASN A 236 1.21 14.51 2.15
CA ASN A 236 0.93 13.82 0.88
C ASN A 236 0.30 12.41 1.00
N ALA A 237 -0.29 12.06 2.14
CA ALA A 237 -1.18 10.90 2.20
C ALA A 237 -2.39 11.10 1.26
N PRO A 238 -2.84 10.06 0.55
CA PRO A 238 -4.03 10.13 -0.29
C PRO A 238 -5.26 10.22 0.60
N ASP A 239 -6.18 11.10 0.24
CA ASP A 239 -7.40 11.31 1.01
C ASP A 239 -8.33 10.09 0.91
N MET A 240 -8.22 9.32 -0.18
CA MET A 240 -9.09 8.19 -0.45
C MET A 240 -8.35 7.05 -1.14
N ILE A 241 -8.64 5.82 -0.71
CA ILE A 241 -8.27 4.58 -1.38
C ILE A 241 -9.54 3.77 -1.61
N GLU A 242 -9.84 3.42 -2.85
CA GLU A 242 -10.92 2.50 -3.21
C GLU A 242 -10.33 1.15 -3.61
N LEU A 243 -10.91 0.07 -3.11
CA LEU A 243 -10.44 -1.30 -3.28
C LEU A 243 -11.59 -2.19 -3.76
N TRP A 244 -11.35 -2.93 -4.83
CA TRP A 244 -12.23 -3.99 -5.31
C TRP A 244 -11.57 -5.34 -5.05
N VAL A 245 -12.11 -6.10 -4.11
CA VAL A 245 -11.58 -7.42 -3.71
C VAL A 245 -12.43 -8.53 -4.30
N SER A 246 -11.82 -9.48 -4.99
CA SER A 246 -12.50 -10.70 -5.44
C SER A 246 -13.16 -11.43 -4.26
N ARG A 247 -14.47 -11.68 -4.36
CA ARG A 247 -15.23 -12.41 -3.33
C ARG A 247 -14.78 -13.86 -3.19
N GLU A 248 -14.32 -14.46 -4.28
CA GLU A 248 -13.92 -15.86 -4.35
C GLU A 248 -12.49 -16.07 -3.87
N THR A 249 -11.56 -15.26 -4.38
CA THR A 249 -10.12 -15.49 -4.18
C THR A 249 -9.49 -14.56 -3.15
N GLY A 250 -10.15 -13.46 -2.80
CA GLY A 250 -9.55 -12.42 -1.96
C GLY A 250 -8.51 -11.54 -2.66
N ILE A 251 -8.24 -11.74 -3.96
CA ILE A 251 -7.28 -10.91 -4.71
C ILE A 251 -7.80 -9.48 -4.82
N ALA A 252 -6.91 -8.49 -4.65
CA ALA A 252 -7.17 -7.09 -4.98
C ALA A 252 -7.23 -6.92 -6.51
N ILE A 253 -8.44 -6.93 -7.07
CA ILE A 253 -8.67 -6.82 -8.51
C ILE A 253 -8.38 -5.41 -9.01
N ARG A 254 -8.77 -4.40 -8.22
CA ARG A 254 -8.49 -3.00 -8.53
C ARG A 254 -8.23 -2.23 -7.25
N ILE A 255 -7.25 -1.33 -7.26
CA ILE A 255 -7.03 -0.34 -6.22
C ILE A 255 -6.94 1.03 -6.88
N VAL A 256 -7.69 2.01 -6.41
CA VAL A 256 -7.64 3.40 -6.88
C VAL A 256 -7.32 4.31 -5.71
N VAL A 257 -6.22 5.02 -5.81
CA VAL A 257 -5.71 5.95 -4.81
C VAL A 257 -5.91 7.36 -5.33
N ARG A 258 -6.46 8.28 -4.54
CA ARG A 258 -6.71 9.66 -4.95
C ARG A 258 -6.14 10.67 -3.98
N TRP A 259 -5.62 11.76 -4.53
CA TRP A 259 -5.20 12.95 -3.80
C TRP A 259 -6.13 14.11 -4.12
N ASN A 260 -6.55 14.83 -3.10
CA ASN A 260 -7.32 16.04 -3.19
C ASN A 260 -6.37 17.21 -3.44
N LEU A 261 -6.11 17.48 -4.71
CA LEU A 261 -5.34 18.64 -5.14
C LEU A 261 -6.24 19.88 -5.11
N ALA A 262 -5.76 20.96 -4.50
CA ALA A 262 -6.46 22.25 -4.53
C ALA A 262 -6.62 22.76 -5.97
N ASP A 263 -7.57 23.68 -6.19
CA ASP A 263 -7.80 24.27 -7.50
C ASP A 263 -6.52 24.93 -8.04
N GLY A 264 -6.14 24.57 -9.27
CA GLY A 264 -4.91 25.04 -9.91
C GLY A 264 -3.61 24.39 -9.43
N GLN A 265 -3.66 23.49 -8.44
CA GLN A 265 -2.48 22.76 -7.96
C GLN A 265 -2.08 21.66 -8.97
N ALA A 266 -0.82 21.70 -9.39
CA ALA A 266 -0.21 20.62 -10.16
C ALA A 266 0.09 19.42 -9.26
N GLY A 267 -0.06 18.21 -9.77
CA GLY A 267 0.41 17.04 -9.04
C GLY A 267 -0.18 15.74 -9.54
N ARG A 268 0.12 14.68 -8.80
CA ARG A 268 -0.52 13.38 -8.98
C ARG A 268 -1.93 13.45 -8.42
N GLU A 269 -2.90 13.20 -9.27
CA GLU A 269 -4.31 13.22 -8.91
C GLU A 269 -4.79 11.83 -8.49
N SER A 270 -4.38 10.79 -9.23
CA SER A 270 -4.72 9.42 -8.88
C SER A 270 -3.71 8.39 -9.36
N VAL A 271 -3.74 7.23 -8.71
CA VAL A 271 -3.03 6.02 -9.09
C VAL A 271 -4.04 4.89 -9.13
N ALA A 272 -4.05 4.10 -10.19
CA ALA A 272 -4.86 2.90 -10.30
C ALA A 272 -3.98 1.67 -10.55
N LEU A 273 -4.14 0.65 -9.71
CA LEU A 273 -3.57 -0.68 -9.89
C LEU A 273 -4.71 -1.61 -10.33
N THR A 274 -4.59 -2.24 -11.49
CA THR A 274 -5.58 -3.20 -12.00
C THR A 274 -4.92 -4.54 -12.24
N PHE A 275 -5.35 -5.57 -11.52
CA PHE A 275 -4.87 -6.94 -11.69
C PHE A 275 -5.04 -7.40 -13.14
N GLN A 276 -4.02 -8.07 -13.68
CA GLN A 276 -4.01 -8.61 -15.05
C GLN A 276 -4.03 -10.14 -15.01
N SER A 277 -3.08 -10.72 -14.29
CA SER A 277 -2.81 -12.16 -14.31
C SER A 277 -1.92 -12.56 -13.12
N ASP A 278 -2.05 -13.82 -12.71
CA ASP A 278 -0.98 -14.51 -11.99
C ASP A 278 0.07 -14.95 -13.01
N GLU A 279 1.35 -14.86 -12.64
CA GLU A 279 2.51 -15.16 -13.49
C GLU A 279 3.39 -16.25 -12.84
N PRO A 280 2.87 -17.47 -12.61
CA PRO A 280 3.58 -18.53 -11.88
C PRO A 280 4.83 -19.06 -12.63
N SER A 281 4.97 -18.72 -13.91
CA SER A 281 6.14 -19.08 -14.72
C SER A 281 7.33 -18.14 -14.53
N LEU A 282 7.15 -16.98 -13.89
CA LEU A 282 8.25 -16.05 -13.61
C LEU A 282 9.02 -16.53 -12.37
N SER A 283 10.31 -16.82 -12.55
CA SER A 283 11.22 -17.20 -11.46
C SER A 283 11.64 -15.97 -10.64
N ASP A 284 12.23 -16.20 -9.47
CA ASP A 284 12.77 -15.14 -8.62
C ASP A 284 13.84 -14.29 -9.32
N GLU A 285 14.56 -14.88 -10.30
CA GLU A 285 15.50 -14.16 -11.18
C GLU A 285 14.85 -13.00 -11.96
N TRP A 286 13.52 -13.04 -12.18
CA TRP A 286 12.78 -11.95 -12.81
C TRP A 286 12.80 -10.65 -11.99
N PHE A 287 13.10 -10.72 -10.69
CA PHE A 287 13.19 -9.55 -9.82
C PHE A 287 14.62 -9.03 -9.66
N THR A 288 15.57 -9.55 -10.43
CA THR A 288 16.96 -9.06 -10.48
C THR A 288 17.15 -8.15 -11.70
N PRO A 289 18.09 -7.18 -11.64
CA PRO A 289 18.28 -6.26 -12.75
C PRO A 289 18.72 -6.97 -14.04
N GLU A 290 19.42 -8.10 -13.95
CA GLU A 290 19.92 -8.90 -15.07
C GLU A 290 18.79 -9.39 -15.99
N ALA A 291 17.59 -9.63 -15.45
CA ALA A 291 16.42 -10.01 -16.25
C ALA A 291 15.92 -8.90 -17.19
N HIS A 292 16.37 -7.66 -16.99
CA HIS A 292 15.79 -6.46 -17.64
C HIS A 292 16.76 -5.69 -18.54
N TYR A 293 17.98 -6.17 -18.73
CA TYR A 293 18.89 -5.62 -19.73
C TYR A 293 19.60 -6.72 -20.53
N GLN A 294 20.02 -6.37 -21.74
CA GLN A 294 20.80 -7.27 -22.60
C GLN A 294 22.27 -6.86 -22.62
N GLY A 295 23.15 -7.87 -22.70
CA GLY A 295 24.58 -7.70 -22.91
C GLY A 295 25.34 -7.14 -21.70
N SER A 296 26.57 -6.69 -21.97
CA SER A 296 27.53 -6.25 -20.95
C SER A 296 27.31 -4.77 -20.57
N ARG A 297 26.25 -4.48 -19.82
CA ARG A 297 26.03 -3.14 -19.25
C ARG A 297 26.99 -2.90 -18.08
N VAL A 298 27.46 -1.66 -17.93
CA VAL A 298 28.24 -1.25 -16.75
C VAL A 298 27.30 -1.22 -15.54
N ILE A 299 27.74 -1.80 -14.43
CA ILE A 299 27.02 -1.78 -13.15
C ILE A 299 27.62 -0.67 -12.27
N MET A 300 26.76 0.18 -11.75
CA MET A 300 27.06 1.21 -10.76
C MET A 300 26.42 0.78 -9.44
N ARG A 301 27.24 0.29 -8.51
CA ARG A 301 26.80 0.03 -7.14
C ARG A 301 26.81 1.32 -6.35
N ILE A 302 25.73 1.60 -5.65
CA ILE A 302 25.58 2.76 -4.77
C ILE A 302 25.61 2.21 -3.36
N ASP A 303 26.63 2.57 -2.59
CA ASP A 303 26.72 2.15 -1.19
C ASP A 303 25.73 2.90 -0.29
N SER A 304 25.66 2.53 0.99
CA SER A 304 24.78 3.18 1.97
C SER A 304 25.09 4.66 2.19
N LEU A 305 26.30 5.13 1.85
CA LEU A 305 26.69 6.54 1.89
C LEU A 305 26.32 7.26 0.59
N GLY A 306 25.85 6.52 -0.42
CA GLY A 306 25.49 7.06 -1.72
C GLY A 306 26.66 7.28 -2.66
N GLN A 307 27.83 6.73 -2.36
CA GLN A 307 29.01 6.85 -3.21
C GLN A 307 28.94 5.80 -4.34
N PRO A 308 29.11 6.21 -5.60
CA PRO A 308 29.06 5.28 -6.72
C PRO A 308 30.37 4.51 -6.85
N ARG A 309 30.27 3.18 -6.97
CA ARG A 309 31.35 2.27 -7.36
C ARG A 309 31.00 1.59 -8.68
N PHE A 310 31.90 1.70 -9.65
CA PHE A 310 31.69 1.12 -10.98
C PHE A 310 32.32 -0.27 -11.07
N GLU A 311 31.52 -1.24 -11.51
CA GLU A 311 31.95 -2.59 -11.85
C GLU A 311 31.86 -2.72 -13.37
N ARG A 312 32.98 -3.06 -13.99
CA ARG A 312 32.98 -3.49 -15.38
C ARG A 312 32.56 -4.96 -15.42
N PRO A 313 31.71 -5.34 -16.39
CA PRO A 313 31.35 -6.73 -16.61
C PRO A 313 32.59 -7.58 -16.92
#